data_AF-A0AAJ1VQ97-F1
#
_entry.id   AF-A0AAJ1VQ97-F1
#
_cell.length_a   1.000
_cell.length_b   1.000
_cell.length_c   1.000
_cell.angle_alpha   90.00
_cell.angle_beta   90.00
_cell.angle_gamma   90.00
#
_symmetry.space_group_name_H-M   'P 1'
#
loop_
_entity.id
_entity.type
_entity.pdbx_description
1 polymer ?
#
loop_
_entity_poly.entity_id
_entity_poly.type
_entity_poly.pdbx_seq_one_letter_code
_entity_poly.pdbx_strand_id
1 'polypeptide(L)'
;MMVNCTTRLSIKSVLHDKTKRKLVPYKGDKDPQYYGGFSSTTSAYSALVRVNKKDDHSNVVVKIPLAIANQIERKSTTVYDYISSLKIKGFETVILDSIKLGQLVRESDGSLFFLASSEYKHNAKELWVPNDIYQTVGKDLVTTSPNKDALAKIFNTLTSLAVEKRFNFYAKDVVHLRSLKNNFLQLDLSDQQKLLSDLIYILGNNAGYRDPIKKYFKTEKAWTSLQTKGNGQGGIKLSDGAEFIFQSPTGLFTRTISVTDLYKNKKTKE
;
A
#
# COMPACT_ATOMS: atom_id res chain seq x y z
N MET A 1 -10.27 -8.76 10.45
CA MET A 1 -11.61 -8.13 10.44
C MET A 1 -11.68 -7.24 9.21
N MET A 2 -12.37 -7.69 8.14
CA MET A 2 -12.49 -6.94 6.88
C MET A 2 -13.72 -6.02 6.95
N VAL A 3 -13.56 -4.73 6.66
CA VAL A 3 -14.61 -3.72 6.81
C VAL A 3 -14.79 -2.99 5.48
N ASN A 4 -16.03 -2.90 4.99
CA ASN A 4 -16.39 -1.95 3.93
C ASN A 4 -16.35 -0.53 4.51
N CYS A 5 -15.81 0.46 3.81
CA CYS A 5 -15.96 1.84 4.24
C CYS A 5 -17.41 2.32 3.98
N THR A 6 -18.16 2.66 5.04
CA THR A 6 -19.61 2.94 4.96
C THR A 6 -20.00 4.40 5.24
N THR A 7 -19.11 5.23 5.77
CA THR A 7 -19.53 6.45 6.48
C THR A 7 -19.27 7.77 5.75
N ARG A 8 -18.44 7.83 4.69
CA ARG A 8 -18.12 9.12 4.05
C ARG A 8 -17.83 9.03 2.55
N LEU A 9 -18.44 9.92 1.76
CA LEU A 9 -18.29 9.97 0.29
C LEU A 9 -17.01 10.70 -0.18
N SER A 10 -16.60 11.78 0.49
CA SER A 10 -15.44 12.62 0.12
C SER A 10 -14.86 13.38 1.33
N ILE A 11 -13.69 13.99 1.15
CA ILE A 11 -13.06 14.90 2.12
C ILE A 11 -13.91 16.19 2.22
N LYS A 12 -14.16 16.73 3.43
CA LYS A 12 -15.15 17.80 3.69
C LYS A 12 -14.89 19.16 3.02
N SER A 13 -13.69 19.44 2.51
CA SER A 13 -13.33 20.76 1.97
C SER A 13 -13.54 20.85 0.46
N VAL A 14 -14.37 21.79 0.01
CA VAL A 14 -14.48 22.17 -1.41
C VAL A 14 -13.24 23.00 -1.76
N LEU A 15 -12.50 22.54 -2.76
CA LEU A 15 -11.31 23.21 -3.25
C LEU A 15 -11.64 23.96 -4.54
N HIS A 16 -11.15 25.19 -4.64
CA HIS A 16 -11.03 25.88 -5.92
C HIS A 16 -9.58 25.73 -6.37
N ASP A 17 -9.35 24.85 -7.35
CA ASP A 17 -7.99 24.54 -7.79
C ASP A 17 -7.63 25.39 -9.02
N LYS A 18 -6.63 26.28 -8.86
CA LYS A 18 -6.01 27.01 -9.96
C LYS A 18 -4.97 26.16 -10.72
N THR A 19 -4.64 24.98 -10.19
CA THR A 19 -3.79 23.98 -10.83
C THR A 19 -4.69 22.93 -11.50
N LYS A 20 -4.35 22.44 -12.69
CA LYS A 20 -5.21 21.60 -13.57
C LYS A 20 -5.60 20.21 -13.02
N ARG A 21 -5.78 20.01 -11.71
CA ARG A 21 -6.16 18.71 -11.13
C ARG A 21 -7.63 18.42 -11.43
N LYS A 22 -7.94 17.13 -11.69
CA LYS A 22 -9.33 16.68 -11.83
C LYS A 22 -10.00 16.64 -10.46
N LEU A 23 -10.89 17.59 -10.21
CA LEU A 23 -11.74 17.62 -9.01
C LEU A 23 -13.02 16.81 -9.24
N VAL A 24 -13.54 16.24 -8.16
CA VAL A 24 -14.86 15.61 -8.15
C VAL A 24 -15.91 16.72 -7.98
N PRO A 25 -16.88 16.86 -8.89
CA PRO A 25 -17.93 17.87 -8.77
C PRO A 25 -18.64 17.80 -7.43
N TYR A 26 -18.89 18.96 -6.82
CA TYR A 26 -19.74 19.07 -5.64
C TYR A 26 -21.18 18.62 -5.93
N LYS A 27 -21.66 18.85 -7.17
CA LYS A 27 -22.97 18.44 -7.67
C LYS A 27 -22.89 18.14 -9.18
N GLY A 28 -23.70 17.20 -9.68
CA GLY A 28 -23.58 16.68 -11.05
C GLY A 28 -23.78 17.71 -12.18
N ASP A 29 -24.50 18.80 -11.91
CA ASP A 29 -24.76 19.93 -12.83
C ASP A 29 -23.76 21.09 -12.66
N LYS A 30 -22.78 20.96 -11.76
CA LYS A 30 -21.84 22.04 -11.41
C LYS A 30 -20.44 21.67 -11.83
N ASP A 31 -19.95 22.35 -12.87
CA ASP A 31 -18.59 22.18 -13.35
C ASP A 31 -17.57 22.57 -12.24
N PRO A 32 -16.66 21.65 -11.84
CA PRO A 32 -15.66 21.92 -10.82
C PRO A 32 -14.72 23.08 -11.16
N GLN A 33 -14.58 23.44 -12.43
CA GLN A 33 -13.78 24.60 -12.84
C GLN A 33 -14.33 25.91 -12.25
N TYR A 34 -15.65 26.04 -12.17
CA TYR A 34 -16.31 27.27 -11.71
C TYR A 34 -16.78 27.19 -10.26
N TYR A 35 -17.17 26.01 -9.80
CA TYR A 35 -17.78 25.81 -8.48
C TYR A 35 -16.88 25.09 -7.48
N GLY A 36 -15.67 24.73 -7.91
CA GLY A 36 -14.77 23.89 -7.14
C GLY A 36 -15.29 22.46 -6.98
N GLY A 37 -14.54 21.66 -6.24
CA GLY A 37 -14.88 20.25 -6.03
C GLY A 37 -14.00 19.59 -4.99
N PHE A 38 -14.20 18.30 -4.79
CA PHE A 38 -13.42 17.52 -3.83
C PHE A 38 -12.15 16.98 -4.50
N SER A 39 -11.05 16.95 -3.74
CA SER A 39 -9.75 16.43 -4.22
C SER A 39 -9.72 14.91 -4.40
N SER A 40 -10.62 14.19 -3.74
CA SER A 40 -10.68 12.73 -3.81
C SER A 40 -12.04 12.19 -3.39
N THR A 41 -12.38 11.02 -3.92
CA THR A 41 -13.49 10.18 -3.46
C THR A 41 -13.03 9.19 -2.41
N THR A 42 -13.92 8.78 -1.51
CA THR A 42 -13.64 7.64 -0.62
C THR A 42 -13.86 6.32 -1.36
N SER A 43 -12.92 5.38 -1.22
CA SER A 43 -13.09 4.01 -1.72
C SER A 43 -14.03 3.21 -0.81
N ALA A 44 -15.03 2.53 -1.36
CA ALA A 44 -15.79 1.54 -0.61
C ALA A 44 -15.05 0.18 -0.58
N TYR A 45 -14.57 -0.24 -1.76
CA TYR A 45 -13.78 -1.44 -2.00
C TYR A 45 -13.01 -1.27 -3.33
N SER A 46 -12.32 -2.31 -3.78
CA SER A 46 -11.63 -2.33 -5.09
C SER A 46 -12.09 -3.51 -5.95
N ALA A 47 -11.86 -3.47 -7.26
CA ALA A 47 -12.06 -4.59 -8.16
C ALA A 47 -10.71 -5.02 -8.77
N LEU A 48 -10.56 -6.31 -9.10
CA LEU A 48 -9.42 -6.79 -9.88
C LEU A 48 -9.84 -6.91 -11.34
N VAL A 49 -9.09 -6.28 -12.24
CA VAL A 49 -9.38 -6.29 -13.67
C VAL A 49 -8.20 -6.85 -14.44
N ARG A 50 -8.48 -7.59 -15.51
CA ARG A 50 -7.50 -8.02 -16.50
C ARG A 50 -7.39 -6.96 -17.58
N VAL A 51 -6.17 -6.55 -17.90
CA VAL A 51 -5.91 -5.72 -19.09
C VAL A 51 -4.91 -6.43 -19.99
N ASN A 52 -5.23 -6.51 -21.28
CA ASN A 52 -4.37 -7.04 -22.32
C ASN A 52 -3.75 -5.91 -23.11
N LYS A 53 -2.43 -5.97 -23.25
CA LYS A 53 -1.65 -5.26 -24.25
C LYS A 53 -1.17 -6.30 -25.24
N LYS A 54 -0.86 -5.89 -26.47
CA LYS A 54 -0.52 -6.76 -27.62
C LYS A 54 0.00 -8.15 -27.25
N ASP A 55 1.16 -8.20 -26.58
CA ASP A 55 1.87 -9.45 -26.26
C ASP A 55 2.00 -9.71 -24.74
N ASP A 56 1.26 -8.97 -23.91
CA ASP A 56 1.38 -9.05 -22.45
C ASP A 56 0.08 -8.67 -21.74
N HIS A 57 -0.13 -9.20 -20.56
CA HIS A 57 -1.29 -8.88 -19.73
C HIS A 57 -0.87 -8.34 -18.37
N SER A 58 -1.78 -7.63 -17.72
CA SER A 58 -1.59 -7.28 -16.32
C SER A 58 -2.90 -7.31 -15.56
N ASN A 59 -2.82 -7.67 -14.28
CA ASN A 59 -3.96 -7.64 -13.37
C ASN A 59 -3.86 -6.37 -12.54
N VAL A 60 -4.88 -5.52 -12.59
CA VAL A 60 -4.85 -4.18 -12.00
C VAL A 60 -5.95 -4.07 -10.95
N VAL A 61 -5.59 -3.57 -9.77
CA VAL A 61 -6.56 -3.24 -8.73
C VAL A 61 -7.12 -1.84 -8.99
N VAL A 62 -8.41 -1.76 -9.26
CA VAL A 62 -9.13 -0.53 -9.59
C VAL A 62 -10.06 -0.14 -8.45
N LYS A 63 -10.12 1.15 -8.16
CA LYS A 63 -10.97 1.72 -7.10
C LYS A 63 -12.44 1.61 -7.47
N ILE A 64 -13.29 1.20 -6.51
CA ILE A 64 -14.73 1.40 -6.58
C ILE A 64 -15.14 2.48 -5.55
N PRO A 65 -15.47 3.70 -6.00
CA PRO A 65 -15.93 4.77 -5.12
C PRO A 65 -17.23 4.40 -4.41
N LEU A 66 -17.45 4.92 -3.21
CA LEU A 66 -18.68 4.65 -2.43
C LEU A 66 -19.96 5.04 -3.18
N ALA A 67 -19.96 6.14 -3.94
CA ALA A 67 -21.11 6.53 -4.76
C ALA A 67 -21.47 5.46 -5.82
N ILE A 68 -20.46 4.84 -6.42
CA ILE A 68 -20.64 3.77 -7.41
C ILE A 68 -21.06 2.48 -6.72
N ALA A 69 -20.48 2.16 -5.56
CA ALA A 69 -20.92 1.00 -4.76
C ALA A 69 -22.41 1.08 -4.41
N ASN A 70 -22.91 2.27 -4.04
CA ASN A 70 -24.33 2.49 -3.76
C ASN A 70 -25.22 2.33 -5.02
N GLN A 71 -24.72 2.72 -6.19
CA GLN A 71 -25.41 2.48 -7.47
C GLN A 71 -25.48 0.99 -7.80
N ILE A 72 -24.39 0.25 -7.55
CA ILE A 72 -24.33 -1.21 -7.73
C ILE A 72 -25.31 -1.90 -6.78
N GLU A 73 -25.39 -1.49 -5.52
CA GLU A 73 -26.33 -2.03 -4.54
C GLU A 73 -27.80 -1.79 -4.96
N ARG A 74 -28.08 -0.61 -5.52
CA ARG A 74 -29.39 -0.26 -6.10
C ARG A 74 -29.66 -0.89 -7.47
N LYS A 75 -28.73 -1.70 -7.99
CA LYS A 75 -28.81 -2.33 -9.31
C LYS A 75 -28.96 -1.35 -10.49
N SER A 76 -28.53 -0.10 -10.31
CA SER A 76 -28.55 0.90 -11.39
C SER A 76 -27.31 0.84 -12.29
N THR A 77 -26.29 0.08 -11.89
CA THR A 77 -25.08 -0.21 -12.68
C THR A 77 -24.44 -1.50 -12.16
N THR A 78 -23.45 -2.03 -12.88
CA THR A 78 -22.62 -3.16 -12.43
C THR A 78 -21.16 -2.74 -12.26
N VAL A 79 -20.35 -3.56 -11.59
CA VAL A 79 -18.90 -3.33 -11.52
C VAL A 79 -18.30 -3.32 -12.93
N TYR A 80 -18.72 -4.26 -13.79
CA TYR A 80 -18.25 -4.34 -15.16
C TYR A 80 -18.58 -3.07 -15.96
N ASP A 81 -19.82 -2.57 -15.89
CA ASP A 81 -20.24 -1.36 -16.63
C ASP A 81 -19.47 -0.13 -16.17
N TYR A 82 -19.32 0.04 -14.85
CA TYR A 82 -18.53 1.13 -14.29
C TYR A 82 -17.07 1.07 -14.78
N ILE A 83 -16.41 -0.08 -14.65
CA ILE A 83 -15.02 -0.25 -15.08
C ILE A 83 -14.88 0.00 -16.59
N SER A 84 -15.81 -0.50 -17.41
CA SER A 84 -15.84 -0.27 -18.85
C SER A 84 -15.96 1.22 -19.18
N SER A 85 -16.77 1.96 -18.41
CA SER A 85 -16.94 3.42 -18.57
C SER A 85 -15.65 4.23 -18.30
N LEU A 86 -14.69 3.67 -17.55
CA LEU A 86 -13.41 4.33 -17.26
C LEU A 86 -12.47 4.36 -18.49
N LYS A 87 -12.81 3.65 -19.57
CA LYS A 87 -12.02 3.56 -20.82
C LYS A 87 -10.57 3.15 -20.58
N ILE A 88 -10.37 2.17 -19.68
CA ILE A 88 -9.05 1.61 -19.39
C ILE A 88 -8.53 0.92 -20.66
N LYS A 89 -7.35 1.36 -21.14
CA LYS A 89 -6.75 0.82 -22.37
C LYS A 89 -6.47 -0.67 -22.22
N GLY A 90 -7.04 -1.47 -23.12
CA GLY A 90 -6.85 -2.92 -23.13
C GLY A 90 -7.65 -3.66 -22.07
N PHE A 91 -8.66 -3.04 -21.44
CA PHE A 91 -9.57 -3.73 -20.54
C PHE A 91 -10.17 -4.97 -21.21
N GLU A 92 -10.00 -6.13 -20.56
CA GLU A 92 -10.55 -7.40 -21.03
C GLU A 92 -11.77 -7.79 -20.19
N THR A 93 -11.60 -7.94 -18.88
CA THR A 93 -12.68 -8.39 -17.98
C THR A 93 -12.42 -8.03 -16.52
N VAL A 94 -13.45 -8.11 -15.70
CA VAL A 94 -13.36 -8.05 -14.23
C VAL A 94 -13.16 -9.46 -13.69
N ILE A 95 -12.02 -9.70 -13.04
CA ILE A 95 -11.66 -10.99 -12.42
C ILE A 95 -12.38 -11.15 -11.07
N LEU A 96 -12.34 -10.10 -10.24
CA LEU A 96 -12.97 -10.05 -8.93
C LEU A 96 -13.73 -8.74 -8.80
N ASP A 97 -15.04 -8.86 -8.56
CA ASP A 97 -15.92 -7.71 -8.44
C ASP A 97 -15.70 -6.94 -7.13
N SER A 98 -15.29 -7.62 -6.05
CA SER A 98 -15.10 -6.97 -4.74
C SER A 98 -13.90 -7.51 -3.97
N ILE A 99 -12.91 -6.64 -3.82
CA ILE A 99 -11.75 -6.77 -2.92
C ILE A 99 -11.94 -5.78 -1.79
N LYS A 100 -12.11 -6.30 -0.57
CA LYS A 100 -12.26 -5.49 0.63
C LYS A 100 -10.97 -4.75 0.96
N LEU A 101 -11.10 -3.58 1.60
CA LEU A 101 -9.96 -2.83 2.09
C LEU A 101 -9.21 -3.65 3.14
N GLY A 102 -7.88 -3.65 3.08
CA GLY A 102 -7.05 -4.47 3.96
C GLY A 102 -7.01 -5.95 3.58
N GLN A 103 -7.42 -6.33 2.36
CA GLN A 103 -7.28 -7.69 1.86
C GLN A 103 -5.80 -8.10 1.84
N LEU A 104 -5.48 -9.23 2.46
CA LEU A 104 -4.13 -9.80 2.48
C LEU A 104 -3.79 -10.44 1.13
N VAL A 105 -2.62 -10.10 0.60
CA VAL A 105 -2.09 -10.62 -0.68
C VAL A 105 -0.64 -11.04 -0.50
N ARG A 106 -0.30 -12.21 -1.07
CA ARG A 106 1.07 -12.66 -1.27
C ARG A 106 1.43 -12.54 -2.74
N GLU A 107 2.45 -11.76 -3.05
CA GLU A 107 2.96 -11.64 -4.43
C GLU A 107 3.84 -12.85 -4.79
N SER A 108 4.03 -13.10 -6.08
CA SER A 108 4.86 -14.20 -6.60
C SER A 108 6.32 -14.18 -6.11
N ASP A 109 6.85 -13.00 -5.78
CA ASP A 109 8.18 -12.83 -5.17
C ASP A 109 8.21 -13.13 -3.65
N GLY A 110 7.10 -13.60 -3.07
CA GLY A 110 6.96 -13.91 -1.65
C GLY A 110 6.68 -12.71 -0.75
N SER A 111 6.53 -11.51 -1.31
CA SER A 111 6.19 -10.32 -0.55
C SER A 111 4.74 -10.39 -0.05
N LEU A 112 4.52 -10.01 1.21
CA LEU A 112 3.21 -10.12 1.87
C LEU A 112 2.72 -8.74 2.31
N PHE A 113 1.53 -8.35 1.87
CA PHE A 113 1.01 -7.00 2.07
C PHE A 113 -0.51 -6.96 2.15
N PHE A 114 -1.01 -5.95 2.83
CA PHE A 114 -2.42 -5.57 2.77
C PHE A 114 -2.65 -4.62 1.59
N LEU A 115 -3.68 -4.91 0.80
CA LEU A 115 -4.28 -3.94 -0.12
C LEU A 115 -5.07 -2.92 0.70
N ALA A 116 -4.38 -1.95 1.29
CA ALA A 116 -5.00 -0.88 2.07
C ALA A 116 -5.96 -0.05 1.21
N SER A 117 -5.61 0.14 -0.06
CA SER A 117 -6.51 0.61 -1.11
C SER A 117 -6.06 0.09 -2.48
N SER A 118 -6.67 0.59 -3.55
CA SER A 118 -6.22 0.35 -4.93
C SER A 118 -4.89 1.04 -5.28
N GLU A 119 -4.42 1.96 -4.43
CA GLU A 119 -3.20 2.75 -4.62
C GLU A 119 -2.14 2.46 -3.55
N TYR A 120 -2.53 2.05 -2.34
CA TYR A 120 -1.61 1.83 -1.23
C TYR A 120 -1.49 0.35 -0.88
N LYS A 121 -0.26 -0.16 -0.89
CA LYS A 121 0.10 -1.40 -0.19
C LYS A 121 0.61 -1.05 1.20
N HIS A 122 0.19 -1.80 2.20
CA HIS A 122 0.77 -1.72 3.54
C HIS A 122 1.49 -3.03 3.86
N ASN A 123 2.63 -2.95 4.54
CA ASN A 123 3.36 -4.13 5.00
C ASN A 123 2.47 -4.98 5.92
N ALA A 124 2.43 -6.30 5.69
CA ALA A 124 1.64 -7.23 6.50
C ALA A 124 2.49 -8.11 7.43
N LYS A 125 3.82 -7.93 7.44
CA LYS A 125 4.73 -8.66 8.32
C LYS A 125 5.12 -7.79 9.51
N GLU A 126 5.06 -8.35 10.71
CA GLU A 126 5.62 -7.71 11.90
C GLU A 126 7.15 -7.72 11.86
N LEU A 127 7.79 -6.68 12.39
CA LEU A 127 9.23 -6.70 12.62
C LEU A 127 9.54 -7.68 13.76
N TRP A 128 10.34 -8.70 13.45
CA TRP A 128 10.83 -9.64 14.47
C TRP A 128 12.29 -9.32 14.77
N VAL A 129 12.60 -9.09 16.04
CA VAL A 129 13.95 -8.86 16.53
C VAL A 129 14.26 -9.82 17.69
N PRO A 130 15.53 -10.22 17.88
CA PRO A 130 15.96 -10.96 19.06
C PRO A 130 15.62 -10.22 20.37
N ASN A 131 15.36 -10.98 21.43
CA ASN A 131 14.90 -10.43 22.71
C ASN A 131 15.92 -9.45 23.35
N ASP A 132 17.21 -9.72 23.22
CA ASP A 132 18.26 -8.82 23.70
C ASP A 132 18.26 -7.47 22.96
N ILE A 133 17.96 -7.48 21.65
CA ILE A 133 17.78 -6.27 20.85
C ILE A 133 16.51 -5.54 21.26
N TYR A 134 15.41 -6.26 21.51
CA TYR A 134 14.16 -5.68 21.99
C TYR A 134 14.35 -4.91 23.30
N GLN A 135 15.05 -5.49 24.27
CA GLN A 135 15.38 -4.83 25.54
C GLN A 135 16.26 -3.59 25.32
N THR A 136 17.26 -3.70 24.43
CA THR A 136 18.14 -2.59 24.07
C THR A 136 17.35 -1.44 23.43
N VAL A 137 16.43 -1.75 22.52
CA VAL A 137 15.51 -0.77 21.90
C VAL A 137 14.69 -0.04 22.97
N GLY A 138 14.07 -0.78 23.89
CA GLY A 138 13.24 -0.21 24.96
C GLY A 138 13.98 0.68 25.95
N LYS A 139 15.32 0.59 26.01
CA LYS A 139 16.18 1.42 26.86
C LYS A 139 16.79 2.59 26.10
N ASP A 140 17.45 2.30 24.97
CA ASP A 140 18.33 3.23 24.27
C ASP A 140 17.62 4.07 23.19
N LEU A 141 16.41 3.72 22.74
CA LEU A 141 15.65 4.60 21.84
C LEU A 141 14.77 5.63 22.54
N VAL A 142 14.54 5.50 23.85
CA VAL A 142 13.63 6.37 24.61
C VAL A 142 14.33 7.25 25.64
N THR A 143 15.63 7.01 25.88
CA THR A 143 16.45 7.78 26.82
C THR A 143 17.04 9.05 26.19
N THR A 144 17.37 10.03 27.03
CA THR A 144 18.10 11.25 26.63
C THR A 144 19.62 11.06 26.51
N SER A 145 20.14 9.93 27.00
CA SER A 145 21.57 9.60 26.97
C SER A 145 21.79 8.18 26.44
N PRO A 146 21.58 7.95 25.13
CA PRO A 146 21.69 6.62 24.54
C PRO A 146 23.14 6.15 24.46
N ASN A 147 23.33 4.84 24.58
CA ASN A 147 24.64 4.24 24.34
C ASN A 147 24.89 4.09 22.82
N LYS A 148 26.02 4.64 22.33
CA LYS A 148 26.38 4.61 20.91
C LYS A 148 26.51 3.19 20.33
N ASP A 149 27.11 2.27 21.08
CA ASP A 149 27.29 0.88 20.63
C ASP A 149 25.95 0.13 20.60
N ALA A 150 25.05 0.45 21.52
CA ALA A 150 23.68 -0.05 21.50
C ALA A 150 22.92 0.39 20.23
N LEU A 151 23.00 1.68 19.86
CA LEU A 151 22.40 2.19 18.63
C LEU A 151 23.00 1.52 17.38
N ALA A 152 24.32 1.31 17.35
CA ALA A 152 24.98 0.58 16.28
C ALA A 152 24.51 -0.89 16.19
N LYS A 153 24.29 -1.55 17.33
CA LYS A 153 23.77 -2.93 17.40
C LYS A 153 22.34 -3.02 16.86
N ILE A 154 21.48 -2.06 17.23
CA ILE A 154 20.11 -1.95 16.69
C ILE A 154 20.18 -1.74 15.17
N PHE A 155 21.00 -0.80 14.70
CA PHE A 155 21.16 -0.53 13.26
C PHE A 155 21.56 -1.79 12.48
N ASN A 156 22.57 -2.53 12.94
CA ASN A 156 23.02 -3.75 12.28
C ASN A 156 21.91 -4.81 12.25
N THR A 157 21.09 -4.90 13.30
CA THR A 157 19.97 -5.84 13.37
C THR A 157 18.88 -5.47 12.37
N LEU A 158 18.44 -4.20 12.38
CA LEU A 158 17.41 -3.68 11.48
C LEU A 158 17.84 -3.68 10.01
N THR A 159 19.14 -3.69 9.73
CA THR A 159 19.67 -3.77 8.38
C THR A 159 20.18 -5.15 8.00
N SER A 160 19.95 -6.18 8.82
CA SER A 160 20.48 -7.53 8.59
C SER A 160 19.89 -8.23 7.36
N LEU A 161 20.56 -9.29 6.89
CA LEU A 161 20.07 -10.14 5.80
C LEU A 161 18.72 -10.80 6.14
N ALA A 162 18.45 -11.05 7.43
CA ALA A 162 17.17 -11.60 7.88
C ALA A 162 16.02 -10.59 7.65
N VAL A 163 16.25 -9.30 7.94
CA VAL A 163 15.28 -8.24 7.68
C VAL A 163 15.09 -8.04 6.17
N GLU A 164 16.18 -8.02 5.41
CA GLU A 164 16.16 -7.94 3.94
C GLU A 164 15.25 -9.01 3.30
N LYS A 165 15.46 -10.29 3.67
CA LYS A 165 14.65 -11.42 3.18
C LYS A 165 13.21 -11.42 3.70
N ARG A 166 12.98 -10.83 4.88
CA ARG A 166 11.63 -10.75 5.46
C ARG A 166 10.80 -9.71 4.70
N PHE A 167 11.39 -8.57 4.39
CA PHE A 167 10.73 -7.42 3.77
C PHE A 167 11.21 -7.21 2.33
N ASN A 168 10.85 -8.12 1.43
CA ASN A 168 11.27 -8.09 0.02
C ASN A 168 11.01 -6.75 -0.68
N PHE A 169 9.90 -6.07 -0.38
CA PHE A 169 9.61 -4.72 -0.89
C PHE A 169 10.71 -3.69 -0.60
N TYR A 170 11.38 -3.85 0.53
CA TYR A 170 12.41 -2.95 1.03
C TYR A 170 13.81 -3.53 0.92
N ALA A 171 14.00 -4.70 0.29
CA ALA A 171 15.30 -5.37 0.25
C ALA A 171 16.42 -4.44 -0.28
N LYS A 172 16.14 -3.72 -1.38
CA LYS A 172 17.09 -2.75 -1.96
C LYS A 172 17.37 -1.56 -1.05
N ASP A 173 16.39 -1.14 -0.26
CA ASP A 173 16.52 -0.02 0.68
C ASP A 173 17.29 -0.44 1.92
N VAL A 174 17.03 -1.65 2.44
CA VAL A 174 17.76 -2.27 3.54
C VAL A 174 19.23 -2.45 3.18
N VAL A 175 19.54 -2.97 1.98
CA VAL A 175 20.92 -3.11 1.49
C VAL A 175 21.60 -1.75 1.36
N HIS A 176 20.91 -0.76 0.80
CA HIS A 176 21.46 0.58 0.67
C HIS A 176 21.72 1.21 2.04
N LEU A 177 20.77 1.11 2.96
CA LEU A 177 20.91 1.62 4.32
C LEU A 177 22.08 0.94 5.04
N ARG A 178 22.25 -0.38 4.90
CA ARG A 178 23.42 -1.11 5.42
C ARG A 178 24.74 -0.51 4.92
N SER A 179 24.81 -0.11 3.65
CA SER A 179 25.99 0.56 3.07
C SER A 179 26.28 1.95 3.65
N LEU A 180 25.26 2.61 4.24
CA LEU A 180 25.37 3.93 4.87
C LEU A 180 25.74 3.85 6.36
N LYS A 181 26.18 2.68 6.85
CA LYS A 181 26.55 2.47 8.26
C LYS A 181 27.56 3.50 8.77
N ASN A 182 28.59 3.82 7.99
CA ASN A 182 29.60 4.79 8.41
C ASN A 182 29.01 6.20 8.55
N ASN A 183 28.14 6.61 7.62
CA ASN A 183 27.40 7.86 7.70
C ASN A 183 26.48 7.88 8.92
N PHE A 184 25.81 6.77 9.23
CA PHE A 184 24.98 6.64 10.44
C PHE A 184 25.80 6.87 11.72
N LEU A 185 27.00 6.29 11.83
CA LEU A 185 27.87 6.44 13.00
C LEU A 185 28.43 7.86 13.19
N GLN A 186 28.36 8.69 12.15
CA GLN A 186 28.75 10.10 12.15
C GLN A 186 27.60 11.06 12.51
N LEU A 187 26.35 10.59 12.49
CA LEU A 187 25.22 11.38 12.96
C LEU A 187 25.34 11.64 14.47
N ASP A 188 24.71 12.72 14.94
CA ASP A 188 24.55 12.94 16.37
C ASP A 188 23.68 11.82 16.98
N LEU A 189 23.81 11.60 18.28
CA LEU A 189 23.09 10.51 18.96
C LEU A 189 21.56 10.69 18.84
N SER A 190 21.09 11.94 18.82
CA SER A 190 19.68 12.28 18.66
C SER A 190 19.14 11.80 17.31
N ASP A 191 19.83 12.10 16.20
CA ASP A 191 19.37 11.69 14.89
C ASP A 191 19.59 10.20 14.62
N GLN A 192 20.60 9.57 15.24
CA GLN A 192 20.69 8.11 15.25
C GLN A 192 19.44 7.48 15.87
N GLN A 193 19.00 7.93 17.05
CA GLN A 193 17.79 7.42 17.70
C GLN A 193 16.53 7.65 16.84
N LYS A 194 16.36 8.86 16.30
CA LYS A 194 15.17 9.18 15.48
C LYS A 194 15.15 8.38 14.17
N LEU A 195 16.31 8.18 13.53
CA LEU A 195 16.43 7.34 12.35
C LEU A 195 16.01 5.90 12.65
N LEU A 196 16.52 5.32 13.75
CA LEU A 196 16.15 3.96 14.16
C LEU A 196 14.67 3.84 14.50
N SER A 197 14.08 4.88 15.12
CA SER A 197 12.65 4.95 15.40
C SER A 197 11.81 5.02 14.12
N ASP A 198 12.25 5.79 13.13
CA ASP A 198 11.61 5.87 11.81
C ASP A 198 11.70 4.52 11.07
N LEU A 199 12.80 3.79 11.21
CA LEU A 199 12.97 2.45 10.64
C LEU A 199 12.08 1.41 11.31
N ILE A 200 12.02 1.38 12.64
CA ILE A 200 11.11 0.48 13.36
C ILE A 200 9.67 0.76 12.97
N TYR A 201 9.30 2.04 12.85
CA TYR A 201 7.97 2.43 12.40
C TYR A 201 7.66 1.87 11.01
N ILE A 202 8.50 2.12 10.00
CA ILE A 202 8.20 1.71 8.61
C ILE A 202 8.29 0.20 8.37
N LEU A 203 9.12 -0.51 9.13
CA LEU A 203 9.18 -1.97 9.12
C LEU A 203 8.05 -2.62 9.94
N GLY A 204 7.31 -1.83 10.71
CA GLY A 204 6.14 -2.26 11.46
C GLY A 204 5.00 -2.71 10.55
N ASN A 205 4.09 -3.51 11.12
CA ASN A 205 2.89 -3.93 10.43
C ASN A 205 1.95 -2.72 10.20
N ASN A 206 1.35 -2.66 9.01
CA ASN A 206 0.38 -1.64 8.63
C ASN A 206 0.90 -0.18 8.76
N ALA A 207 2.22 0.00 8.64
CA ALA A 207 2.87 1.28 8.84
C ALA A 207 2.64 2.28 7.69
N GLY A 208 2.61 3.57 8.03
CA GLY A 208 2.63 4.66 7.06
C GLY A 208 4.01 4.91 6.45
N TYR A 209 4.06 5.76 5.43
CA TYR A 209 5.32 6.13 4.77
C TYR A 209 6.16 7.10 5.63
N ARG A 210 7.45 6.80 5.75
CA ARG A 210 8.53 7.67 6.24
C ARG A 210 9.74 7.48 5.32
N ASP A 211 10.59 8.48 5.21
CA ASP A 211 11.79 8.41 4.38
C ASP A 211 13.05 8.63 5.24
N PRO A 212 13.50 7.61 5.98
CA PRO A 212 14.67 7.75 6.85
C PRO A 212 15.94 8.02 6.03
N ILE A 213 16.04 7.52 4.79
CA ILE A 213 17.25 7.71 4.00
C ILE A 213 17.40 9.19 3.62
N LYS A 214 16.38 9.76 2.97
CA LYS A 214 16.46 11.14 2.50
C LYS A 214 16.49 12.14 3.65
N LYS A 215 15.75 11.87 4.73
CA LYS A 215 15.65 12.76 5.90
C LYS A 215 16.99 12.95 6.61
N TYR A 216 17.75 11.87 6.81
CA TYR A 216 18.96 11.90 7.64
C TYR A 216 20.26 11.95 6.84
N PHE A 217 20.32 11.31 5.68
CA PHE A 217 21.54 11.29 4.85
C PHE A 217 21.54 12.32 3.72
N LYS A 218 20.40 13.00 3.48
CA LYS A 218 20.24 14.04 2.45
C LYS A 218 20.65 13.58 1.04
N THR A 219 20.46 12.28 0.75
CA THR A 219 20.77 11.69 -0.55
C THR A 219 19.61 11.85 -1.54
N GLU A 220 19.89 11.72 -2.83
CA GLU A 220 18.84 11.71 -3.86
C GLU A 220 17.94 10.47 -3.77
N LYS A 221 18.51 9.33 -3.37
CA LYS A 221 17.77 8.07 -3.24
C LYS A 221 16.87 8.13 -2.01
N ALA A 222 15.57 7.97 -2.23
CA ALA A 222 14.53 7.91 -1.20
C ALA A 222 14.21 6.47 -0.82
N TRP A 223 13.64 6.27 0.36
CA TRP A 223 13.02 4.99 0.74
C TRP A 223 11.85 4.64 -0.20
N THR A 224 11.67 3.36 -0.52
CA THR A 224 10.60 2.95 -1.44
C THR A 224 9.23 3.28 -0.87
N SER A 225 8.43 4.04 -1.62
CA SER A 225 7.01 4.24 -1.32
C SER A 225 6.19 3.05 -1.83
N LEU A 226 5.32 2.53 -0.97
CA LEU A 226 4.36 1.48 -1.32
C LEU A 226 3.06 2.04 -1.93
N GLN A 227 3.06 3.32 -2.28
CA GLN A 227 1.98 3.97 -3.03
C GLN A 227 2.25 3.88 -4.53
N THR A 228 1.28 3.34 -5.28
CA THR A 228 1.23 3.43 -6.73
C THR A 228 0.48 4.68 -7.16
N LYS A 229 1.07 5.50 -8.03
CA LYS A 229 0.41 6.66 -8.62
C LYS A 229 -0.57 6.20 -9.71
N GLY A 230 -1.87 6.35 -9.43
CA GLY A 230 -2.94 5.77 -10.24
C GLY A 230 -3.90 6.77 -10.91
N ASN A 231 -3.52 8.04 -11.06
CA ASN A 231 -4.43 9.12 -11.51
C ASN A 231 -5.80 9.12 -10.77
N GLY A 232 -5.86 8.63 -9.53
CA GLY A 232 -7.08 8.52 -8.71
C GLY A 232 -7.95 7.28 -8.95
N GLN A 233 -7.59 6.41 -9.90
CA GLN A 233 -8.33 5.17 -10.23
C GLN A 233 -7.72 3.91 -9.59
N GLY A 234 -6.57 4.01 -8.93
CA GLY A 234 -5.79 2.83 -8.56
C GLY A 234 -4.73 2.49 -9.58
N GLY A 235 -4.06 1.35 -9.38
CA GLY A 235 -2.98 0.95 -10.29
C GLY A 235 -2.01 -0.07 -9.71
N ILE A 236 -2.27 -0.58 -8.50
CA ILE A 236 -1.51 -1.73 -7.99
C ILE A 236 -1.66 -2.87 -9.00
N LYS A 237 -0.52 -3.31 -9.53
CA LYS A 237 -0.43 -4.50 -10.38
C LYS A 237 -0.14 -5.71 -9.52
N LEU A 238 -0.82 -6.81 -9.86
CA LEU A 238 -0.61 -8.13 -9.29
C LEU A 238 -0.16 -9.08 -10.39
N SER A 239 0.82 -9.93 -10.12
CA SER A 239 1.17 -11.00 -11.05
C SER A 239 0.07 -12.06 -11.10
N ASP A 240 0.14 -12.95 -12.08
CA ASP A 240 -0.75 -14.11 -12.18
C ASP A 240 -0.58 -15.08 -11.00
N GLY A 241 0.66 -15.20 -10.51
CA GLY A 241 1.00 -16.00 -9.34
C GLY A 241 0.73 -15.30 -8.01
N ALA A 242 0.22 -14.06 -8.02
CA ALA A 242 -0.21 -13.41 -6.78
C ALA A 242 -1.40 -14.16 -6.19
N GLU A 243 -1.47 -14.21 -4.87
CA GLU A 243 -2.48 -14.98 -4.15
C GLU A 243 -3.24 -14.11 -3.16
N PHE A 244 -4.56 -14.22 -3.20
CA PHE A 244 -5.46 -13.67 -2.20
C PHE A 244 -5.57 -14.64 -1.02
N ILE A 245 -5.31 -14.12 0.18
CA ILE A 245 -5.34 -14.90 1.42
C ILE A 245 -6.56 -14.47 2.24
N PHE A 246 -7.55 -15.34 2.34
CA PHE A 246 -8.76 -15.13 3.12
C PHE A 246 -8.61 -15.81 4.47
N GLN A 247 -8.63 -15.02 5.54
CA GLN A 247 -8.41 -15.50 6.90
C GLN A 247 -9.67 -15.37 7.75
N SER A 248 -9.88 -16.32 8.65
CA SER A 248 -10.88 -16.20 9.72
C SER A 248 -10.54 -15.03 10.65
N PRO A 249 -11.48 -14.56 11.51
CA PRO A 249 -11.20 -13.50 12.48
C PRO A 249 -9.98 -13.76 13.37
N THR A 250 -9.74 -15.04 13.72
CA THR A 250 -8.61 -15.49 14.55
C THR A 250 -7.33 -15.76 13.74
N GLY A 251 -7.40 -15.76 12.41
CA GLY A 251 -6.28 -16.16 11.54
C GLY A 251 -5.98 -17.67 11.52
N LEU A 252 -6.70 -18.49 12.29
CA LEU A 252 -6.48 -19.94 12.38
C LEU A 252 -6.85 -20.69 11.11
N PHE A 253 -7.91 -20.24 10.42
CA PHE A 253 -8.33 -20.84 9.16
C PHE A 253 -7.98 -19.90 8.03
N THR A 254 -7.35 -20.45 7.00
CA THR A 254 -6.92 -19.69 5.83
C THR A 254 -7.31 -20.42 4.56
N ARG A 255 -7.85 -19.66 3.60
CA ARG A 255 -8.03 -20.08 2.22
C ARG A 255 -7.19 -19.18 1.32
N THR A 256 -6.41 -19.79 0.45
CA THR A 256 -5.59 -19.08 -0.54
C THR A 256 -6.11 -19.37 -1.93
N ILE A 257 -6.12 -18.36 -2.80
CA ILE A 257 -6.46 -18.54 -4.22
C ILE A 257 -5.59 -17.63 -5.07
N SER A 258 -5.02 -18.16 -6.15
CA SER A 258 -4.19 -17.39 -7.07
C SER A 258 -5.03 -16.51 -8.01
N VAL A 259 -4.43 -15.45 -8.55
CA VAL A 259 -5.04 -14.62 -9.59
C VAL A 259 -5.35 -15.45 -10.84
N THR A 260 -4.45 -16.36 -11.22
CA THR A 260 -4.70 -17.32 -12.32
C THR A 260 -5.97 -18.14 -12.10
N ASP A 261 -6.15 -18.71 -10.90
CA ASP A 261 -7.32 -19.55 -10.62
C ASP A 261 -8.60 -18.73 -10.58
N LEU A 262 -8.55 -17.52 -10.03
CA LEU A 262 -9.66 -16.57 -10.06
C LEU A 262 -10.09 -16.25 -11.51
N TYR A 263 -9.12 -15.98 -12.38
CA TYR A 263 -9.38 -15.68 -13.78
C TYR A 263 -9.96 -16.88 -14.54
N LYS A 264 -9.41 -18.09 -14.35
CA LYS A 264 -9.95 -19.33 -14.94
C LYS A 264 -11.39 -19.58 -14.51
N ASN A 265 -11.67 -19.47 -13.20
CA ASN A 265 -13.00 -19.65 -12.64
C ASN A 265 -14.03 -18.65 -13.20
N LYS A 266 -13.59 -17.42 -13.52
CA LYS A 266 -14.43 -16.42 -14.17
C LYS A 266 -14.76 -16.82 -15.61
N LYS A 267 -13.77 -17.26 -16.39
CA LYS A 267 -13.97 -17.71 -17.78
C LYS A 267 -14.90 -18.92 -17.93
N THR A 268 -14.90 -19.85 -16.98
CA THR A 268 -15.82 -21.00 -17.00
C THR A 268 -17.28 -20.65 -16.68
N LYS A 269 -17.56 -19.44 -16.19
CA LYS A 269 -18.91 -18.98 -15.81
C LYS A 269 -19.52 -18.02 -16.82
N GLU A 270 -18.74 -17.60 -17.82
CA GLU A 270 -19.17 -16.80 -18.97
C GLU A 270 -19.55 -17.73 -20.13
#